data_AF-A0A354D3Z9-F1
#
_entry.id   AF-A0A354D3Z9-F1
#
_cell.length_a   1.000
_cell.length_b   1.000
_cell.length_c   1.000
_cell.angle_alpha   90.00
_cell.angle_beta   90.00
_cell.angle_gamma   90.00
#
_symmetry.space_group_name_H-M   'P 1'
#
loop_
_entity.id
_entity.type
_entity.pdbx_description
1 polymer ?
#
loop_
_entity_poly.entity_id
_entity_poly.type
_entity_poly.pdbx_seq_one_letter_code
_entity_poly.pdbx_strand_id
1 'polypeptide(L)' 'KNLKKVIIKTTKLTKKTVGKNAFKGIHKKATIKVPKKKLDAYKKILKNAGISKSVKVVKM' A
#
# COMPACT_ATOMS: atom_id res chain seq x y z
N LYS A 1 3.02 -12.52 -11.30
CA LYS A 1 3.46 -11.47 -10.33
C LYS A 1 3.41 -12.06 -8.93
N ASN A 2 4.57 -12.24 -8.29
CA ASN A 2 4.73 -13.11 -7.09
C ASN A 2 4.78 -12.33 -5.77
N LEU A 3 4.83 -11.00 -5.82
CA LEU A 3 4.86 -10.16 -4.62
C LEU A 3 3.49 -10.18 -3.93
N LYS A 4 3.40 -10.97 -2.85
CA LYS A 4 2.19 -11.18 -2.04
C LYS A 4 2.20 -10.42 -0.71
N LYS A 5 3.35 -9.93 -0.24
CA LYS A 5 3.48 -9.28 1.06
C LYS A 5 4.38 -8.05 0.96
N VAL A 6 3.88 -6.92 1.44
CA VAL A 6 4.62 -5.65 1.52
C VAL A 6 4.46 -5.10 2.94
N ILE A 7 5.54 -4.64 3.56
CA ILE A 7 5.51 -4.03 4.89
C ILE A 7 6.10 -2.64 4.79
N ILE A 8 5.32 -1.63 5.14
CA ILE A 8 5.75 -0.24 5.17
C ILE A 8 5.98 0.15 6.63
N LYS A 9 7.25 0.27 7.01
CA LYS A 9 7.65 0.65 8.39
C LYS A 9 7.69 2.17 8.60
N THR A 10 7.87 2.94 7.53
CA THR A 10 7.94 4.40 7.61
C THR A 10 6.58 5.01 7.92
N THR A 11 6.60 6.14 8.62
CA THR A 11 5.43 6.99 8.89
C THR A 11 5.39 8.23 8.00
N LYS A 12 6.50 8.54 7.31
CA LYS A 12 6.71 9.77 6.52
C LYS A 12 6.25 9.65 5.06
N LEU A 13 5.58 8.55 4.67
CA LEU A 13 5.07 8.37 3.31
C LEU A 13 3.96 9.39 3.02
N THR A 14 4.10 10.14 1.92
CA THR A 14 3.11 11.13 1.48
C THR A 14 2.61 10.84 0.07
N LYS A 15 1.53 11.52 -0.36
CA LYS A 15 1.02 11.42 -1.73
C LYS A 15 2.03 11.89 -2.79
N LYS A 16 2.93 12.81 -2.43
CA LYS A 16 3.95 13.36 -3.35
C LYS A 16 5.12 12.40 -3.56
N THR A 17 5.44 11.61 -2.53
CA THR A 17 6.57 10.67 -2.55
C THR A 17 6.23 9.31 -3.16
N VAL A 18 4.94 9.02 -3.38
CA VAL A 18 4.51 7.73 -3.93
C VAL A 18 4.04 7.92 -5.37
N GLY A 19 4.74 7.29 -6.30
CA GLY A 19 4.37 7.30 -7.71
C GLY A 19 3.01 6.66 -7.97
N LYS A 20 2.27 7.21 -8.95
CA LYS A 20 0.93 6.77 -9.36
C LYS A 20 0.82 5.28 -9.71
N ASN A 21 1.93 4.66 -10.12
CA ASN A 21 2.00 3.25 -10.52
C ASN A 21 2.95 2.41 -9.64
N ALA A 22 3.35 2.90 -8.48
CA ALA A 22 4.33 2.24 -7.61
C ALA A 22 3.92 0.81 -7.22
N PHE A 23 2.61 0.53 -7.12
CA PHE A 23 2.08 -0.80 -6.80
C PHE A 23 1.36 -1.46 -7.98
N LYS A 24 1.58 -0.98 -9.22
CA LYS A 24 0.92 -1.53 -10.40
C LYS A 24 1.40 -2.95 -10.69
N GLY A 25 0.45 -3.87 -10.55
CA GLY A 25 0.68 -5.30 -10.73
C GLY A 25 1.48 -5.94 -9.59
N ILE A 26 1.14 -5.60 -8.36
CA ILE A 26 1.31 -6.57 -7.27
C ILE A 26 0.29 -7.72 -7.43
N HIS A 27 0.48 -8.81 -6.67
CA HIS A 27 -0.47 -9.93 -6.69
C HIS A 27 -1.87 -9.46 -6.26
N LYS A 28 -2.93 -9.94 -6.93
CA LYS A 28 -4.32 -9.51 -6.66
C LYS A 28 -4.72 -9.70 -5.19
N LYS A 29 -4.22 -10.75 -4.53
CA LYS A 29 -4.44 -11.06 -3.10
C LYS A 29 -3.25 -10.65 -2.21
N ALA A 30 -2.45 -9.67 -2.61
CA ALA A 30 -1.33 -9.20 -1.78
C ALA A 30 -1.83 -8.55 -0.48
N THR A 31 -0.99 -8.60 0.56
CA THR A 31 -1.22 -7.96 1.85
C THR A 31 -0.16 -6.88 2.09
N ILE A 32 -0.61 -5.65 2.31
CA ILE A 32 0.24 -4.50 2.64
C ILE A 32 0.05 -4.17 4.12
N LYS A 33 1.10 -4.33 4.93
CA LYS A 33 1.12 -3.93 6.34
C LYS A 33 1.58 -2.48 6.45
N VAL A 34 0.81 -1.64 7.15
CA VAL A 34 1.11 -0.22 7.38
C VAL A 34 1.04 0.12 8.87
N PRO A 35 1.68 1.19 9.33
CA PRO A 35 1.64 1.55 10.75
C PRO A 35 0.20 1.82 11.22
N LYS A 36 -0.22 1.25 12.36
CA LYS A 36 -1.60 1.33 12.88
C LYS A 36 -2.14 2.76 12.93
N LYS A 37 -1.31 3.73 13.35
CA LYS A 37 -1.65 5.16 13.47
C LYS A 37 -1.91 5.86 12.12
N LYS A 38 -1.51 5.25 11.00
CA LYS A 38 -1.56 5.86 9.66
C LYS A 38 -2.39 5.06 8.66
N LEU A 39 -3.20 4.10 9.13
CA LEU A 39 -3.97 3.20 8.29
C LEU A 39 -4.82 3.92 7.24
N ASP A 40 -5.61 4.91 7.64
CA ASP A 40 -6.56 5.57 6.72
C ASP A 40 -5.88 6.52 5.74
N ALA A 41 -4.81 7.19 6.17
CA ALA A 41 -3.97 7.98 5.27
C ALA A 41 -3.33 7.08 4.20
N TYR A 42 -2.79 5.93 4.61
CA TYR A 42 -2.10 5.02 3.70
C TYR A 42 -3.08 4.29 2.78
N LYS A 43 -4.29 3.97 3.22
CA LYS A 43 -5.35 3.47 2.32
C LYS A 43 -5.58 4.43 1.15
N LYS A 44 -5.63 5.75 1.39
CA LYS A 44 -5.81 6.76 0.33
C LYS A 44 -4.58 6.85 -0.57
N ILE A 45 -3.38 6.88 0.01
CA ILE A 45 -2.11 6.95 -0.76
C ILE A 45 -1.96 5.71 -1.66
N LEU A 46 -2.15 4.52 -1.10
CA LEU A 46 -1.96 3.26 -1.82
C LEU A 46 -2.99 3.08 -2.94
N LYS A 47 -4.26 3.48 -2.72
CA LYS A 47 -5.28 3.54 -3.78
C LYS A 47 -4.82 4.40 -4.96
N ASN A 48 -4.26 5.57 -4.69
CA ASN A 48 -3.75 6.47 -5.72
C ASN A 48 -2.45 5.97 -6.37
N ALA A 49 -1.73 5.06 -5.70
CA ALA A 49 -0.47 4.47 -6.15
C ALA A 49 -0.64 3.18 -6.98
N GLY A 50 -1.89 2.83 -7.32
CA GLY A 50 -2.19 1.76 -8.27
C GLY A 50 -2.38 0.37 -7.66
N ILE A 51 -2.75 0.26 -6.37
CA ILE A 51 -3.18 -1.03 -5.81
C ILE A 51 -4.51 -1.48 -6.42
N SER A 52 -4.67 -2.79 -6.60
CA SER A 52 -5.96 -3.38 -6.97
C SER A 52 -6.92 -3.39 -5.77
N LYS A 53 -8.24 -3.30 -6.03
CA LYS A 53 -9.30 -3.38 -5.00
C LYS A 53 -9.22 -4.65 -4.15
N SER A 54 -8.67 -5.74 -4.70
CA SER A 54 -8.55 -7.05 -4.04
C SER A 54 -7.37 -7.15 -3.06
N VAL A 55 -6.49 -6.15 -3.04
CA VAL A 55 -5.31 -6.10 -2.15
C VAL A 55 -5.73 -5.68 -0.75
N LYS A 56 -5.28 -6.43 0.27
CA LYS A 56 -5.60 -6.14 1.67
C LYS A 56 -4.59 -5.15 2.24
N VAL A 57 -5.08 -4.03 2.79
CA VAL A 57 -4.26 -3.10 3.58
C VAL A 57 -4.58 -3.34 5.05
N VAL A 58 -3.60 -3.83 5.81
CA VAL A 58 -3.76 -4.20 7.22
C VAL A 58 -2.83 -3.38 8.11
N LYS A 59 -3.23 -3.18 9.36
CA LYS A 59 -2.33 -2.62 10.38
C LYS A 59 -1.19 -3.62 10.67
N MET A 60 0.02 -3.08 10.81
CA MET A 60 1.13 -3.78 11.47
C MET A 60 0.83 -3.94 12.95
#